data_AF-A0A075I5H9-F1
#
_entry.id   AF-A0A075I5H9-F1
#
_cell.length_a   1.000
_cell.length_b   1.000
_cell.length_c   1.000
_cell.angle_alpha   90.00
_cell.angle_beta   90.00
_cell.angle_gamma   90.00
#
_symmetry.space_group_name_H-M   'P 1'
#
loop_
_entity.id
_entity.type
_entity.pdbx_description
1 polymer ?
#
loop_
_entity_poly.entity_id
_entity_poly.type
_entity_poly.pdbx_seq_one_letter_code
_entity_poly.pdbx_strand_id
1 'polypeptide(L)'
;MNNLHDSVERWLVQDGHSVIETKTEDNFKIIIKNIDAFGNNLEIFEPKQQANVLVIGVKIPLKSKQMMRYRQFNQNEKENFEKKMTDFCYSIQVVNKFFDEDGMKKVGVYIVLDKKEQLNQPSFIATLTKIIEVSEKTAQFLYKSF
;
A
#
# COMPACT_ATOMS: atom_id res chain seq x y z
N MET A 1 26.13 -8.73 8.61
CA MET A 1 24.67 -8.89 8.80
C MET A 1 24.03 -8.25 7.60
N ASN A 2 23.27 -8.98 6.78
CA ASN A 2 22.46 -8.32 5.75
C ASN A 2 21.41 -7.51 6.50
N ASN A 3 21.40 -6.18 6.32
CA ASN A 3 20.31 -5.37 6.82
C ASN A 3 19.06 -5.70 5.99
N LEU A 4 17.86 -5.42 6.52
CA LEU A 4 16.60 -5.77 5.86
C LEU A 4 16.51 -5.17 4.44
N HIS A 5 17.10 -3.99 4.25
CA HIS A 5 17.18 -3.32 2.96
C HIS A 5 17.89 -4.17 1.88
N ASP A 6 19.13 -4.59 2.14
CA ASP A 6 19.93 -5.41 1.20
C ASP A 6 19.22 -6.73 0.86
N SER A 7 18.47 -7.29 1.82
CA SER A 7 17.66 -8.48 1.62
C SER A 7 16.49 -8.22 0.68
N VAL A 8 15.72 -7.15 0.91
CA VAL A 8 14.56 -6.79 0.07
C VAL A 8 15.00 -6.45 -1.36
N GLU A 9 16.04 -5.65 -1.54
CA GLU A 9 16.57 -5.35 -2.88
C GLU A 9 16.95 -6.61 -3.64
N ARG A 10 17.66 -7.54 -2.98
CA ARG A 10 18.06 -8.81 -3.59
C ARG A 10 16.86 -9.66 -3.98
N TRP A 11 15.85 -9.76 -3.12
CA TRP A 11 14.64 -10.52 -3.43
C TRP A 11 13.88 -9.93 -4.61
N LEU A 12 13.78 -8.59 -4.70
CA LEU A 12 13.17 -7.89 -5.83
C LEU A 12 13.91 -8.13 -7.14
N VAL A 13 15.24 -8.01 -7.15
CA VAL A 13 16.04 -8.26 -8.36
C VAL A 13 15.91 -9.71 -8.82
N GLN A 14 15.90 -10.66 -7.89
CA GLN A 14 15.69 -12.08 -8.21
C GLN A 14 14.30 -12.37 -8.77
N ASP A 15 13.29 -11.61 -8.35
CA ASP A 15 11.91 -11.68 -8.87
C ASP A 15 11.72 -10.88 -10.17
N GLY A 16 12.78 -10.25 -10.69
CA GLY A 16 12.76 -9.52 -11.97
C GLY A 16 12.30 -8.07 -11.88
N HIS A 17 12.18 -7.51 -10.67
CA HIS A 17 11.80 -6.12 -10.46
C HIS A 17 13.02 -5.19 -10.47
N SER A 18 12.91 -4.08 -11.19
CA SER A 18 13.86 -2.97 -11.10
C SER A 18 13.62 -2.17 -9.81
N VAL A 19 14.67 -2.00 -9.01
CA VAL A 19 14.61 -1.24 -7.76
C VAL A 19 14.77 0.26 -8.05
N ILE A 20 13.79 1.06 -7.62
CA ILE A 20 13.91 2.53 -7.58
C ILE A 20 13.80 2.93 -6.11
N GLU A 21 14.94 3.26 -5.51
CA GLU A 21 14.99 3.84 -4.17
C GLU A 21 14.54 5.30 -4.23
N THR A 22 13.87 5.76 -3.17
CA THR A 22 13.40 7.14 -3.07
C THR A 22 13.85 7.79 -1.76
N LYS A 23 14.05 9.10 -1.78
CA LYS A 23 14.33 9.85 -0.55
C LYS A 23 13.15 9.70 0.40
N THR A 24 13.42 9.27 1.63
CA THR A 24 12.41 9.01 2.65
C THR A 24 12.93 9.36 4.04
N GLU A 25 12.00 9.53 4.99
CA GLU A 25 12.32 9.60 6.42
C GLU A 25 12.42 8.21 7.07
N ASP A 26 11.89 7.19 6.39
CA ASP A 26 11.99 5.78 6.78
C ASP A 26 13.43 5.27 6.73
N ASN A 27 13.70 4.10 7.31
CA ASN A 27 15.04 3.49 7.23
C ASN A 27 15.42 3.17 5.79
N PHE A 28 14.44 2.74 4.99
CA PHE A 28 14.51 2.73 3.52
C PHE A 28 13.10 2.76 2.94
N LYS A 29 12.99 3.15 1.66
CA LYS A 29 11.75 3.05 0.87
C LYS A 29 12.05 2.79 -0.59
N ILE A 30 11.45 1.73 -1.12
CA ILE A 30 11.51 1.33 -2.52
C ILE A 30 10.12 1.52 -3.14
N ILE A 31 10.09 2.05 -4.37
CA ILE A 31 8.86 2.19 -5.14
C ILE A 31 8.95 1.37 -6.42
N ILE A 32 7.95 0.50 -6.65
CA ILE A 32 7.79 -0.22 -7.91
C ILE A 32 6.56 0.34 -8.62
N LYS A 33 6.74 0.80 -9.85
CA LYS A 33 5.68 1.49 -10.60
C LYS A 33 4.72 0.52 -11.28
N ASN A 34 3.45 0.91 -11.36
CA ASN A 34 2.42 0.23 -12.15
C ASN A 34 2.29 -1.27 -11.84
N ILE A 35 2.13 -1.62 -10.56
CA ILE A 35 2.14 -3.01 -10.10
C ILE A 35 0.80 -3.73 -10.32
N ASP A 36 -0.30 -2.98 -10.42
CA ASP A 36 -1.65 -3.52 -10.57
C ASP A 36 -2.34 -3.06 -11.86
N ALA A 37 -3.49 -3.66 -12.17
CA ALA A 37 -4.29 -3.32 -13.35
C ALA A 37 -4.77 -1.85 -13.40
N PHE A 38 -4.63 -1.09 -12.32
CA PHE A 38 -5.05 0.31 -12.22
C PHE A 38 -3.90 1.31 -12.34
N GLY A 39 -2.66 0.82 -12.48
CA GLY A 39 -1.46 1.65 -12.59
C GLY A 39 -1.02 2.24 -11.26
N ASN A 40 -1.39 1.64 -10.13
CA ASN A 40 -0.92 2.10 -8.83
C ASN A 40 0.53 1.64 -8.58
N ASN A 41 1.23 2.40 -7.75
CA ASN A 41 2.61 2.08 -7.36
C ASN A 41 2.62 1.27 -6.06
N LEU A 42 3.50 0.28 -6.00
CA LEU A 42 3.85 -0.41 -4.77
C LEU A 42 4.88 0.40 -3.98
N GLU A 43 4.67 0.49 -2.67
CA GLU A 43 5.61 1.04 -1.70
C GLU A 43 6.08 -0.10 -0.78
N ILE A 44 7.39 -0.26 -0.64
CA ILE A 44 8.02 -1.21 0.28
C ILE A 44 8.97 -0.41 1.17
N PHE A 45 8.77 -0.44 2.48
CA PHE A 45 9.58 0.38 3.39
C PHE A 45 9.71 -0.23 4.79
N GLU A 46 10.75 0.20 5.49
CA GLU A 46 10.96 -0.09 6.90
C GLU A 46 10.80 1.20 7.72
N PRO A 47 9.79 1.32 8.61
CA PRO A 47 9.56 2.54 9.36
C PRO A 47 10.75 2.92 10.23
N LYS A 48 11.12 4.21 10.25
CA LYS A 48 12.28 4.73 11.01
C LYS A 48 12.30 4.30 12.49
N GLN A 49 11.13 4.29 13.12
CA GLN A 49 10.97 4.00 14.55
C GLN A 49 10.80 2.50 14.85
N GLN A 50 10.74 1.64 13.82
CA GLN A 50 10.45 0.21 13.96
C GLN A 50 11.39 -0.61 13.07
N ALA A 51 12.61 -0.83 13.57
CA ALA A 51 13.57 -1.69 12.89
C ALA A 51 13.07 -3.16 12.83
N ASN A 52 13.39 -3.84 11.74
CA ASN A 52 12.94 -5.18 11.39
C ASN A 52 11.40 -5.30 11.23
N VAL A 53 10.75 -4.23 10.77
CA VAL A 53 9.35 -4.28 10.34
C VAL A 53 9.29 -3.89 8.88
N LEU A 54 8.80 -4.80 8.04
CA LEU A 54 8.63 -4.54 6.61
C LEU A 54 7.17 -4.22 6.32
N VAL A 55 6.92 -3.04 5.75
CA VAL A 55 5.60 -2.63 5.28
C VAL A 55 5.57 -2.68 3.77
N ILE A 56 4.58 -3.39 3.23
CA ILE A 56 4.36 -3.56 1.80
C ILE A 56 2.94 -3.09 1.50
N GLY A 57 2.78 -2.06 0.68
CA GLY A 57 1.47 -1.48 0.44
C GLY A 57 1.33 -0.68 -0.82
N VAL A 58 0.09 -0.34 -1.14
CA VAL A 58 -0.28 0.44 -2.32
C VAL A 58 -1.17 1.59 -1.88
N LYS A 59 -0.93 2.78 -2.43
CA LYS A 59 -1.81 3.94 -2.26
C LYS A 59 -2.69 4.09 -3.49
N ILE A 60 -3.99 3.94 -3.29
CA ILE A 60 -5.00 3.99 -4.35
C ILE A 60 -5.64 5.39 -4.33
N PRO A 61 -5.40 6.24 -5.33
CA PRO A 61 -5.99 7.57 -5.37
C PRO A 61 -7.46 7.50 -5.79
N LEU A 62 -8.29 8.37 -5.20
CA LEU A 62 -9.59 8.67 -5.77
C LEU A 62 -9.36 9.36 -7.12
N LYS A 63 -9.88 8.78 -8.21
CA LYS A 63 -9.76 9.35 -9.56
C LYS A 63 -10.60 10.63 -9.69
N SER A 64 -10.34 11.44 -10.72
CA SER A 64 -10.90 12.80 -10.87
C SER A 64 -12.42 12.90 -10.64
N LYS A 65 -13.22 11.97 -11.18
CA LYS A 65 -14.68 11.95 -10.95
C LYS A 65 -15.07 11.63 -9.50
N GLN A 66 -14.38 10.67 -8.88
CA GLN A 66 -14.58 10.31 -7.48
C GLN A 66 -14.19 11.46 -6.56
N MET A 67 -13.05 12.13 -6.83
CA MET A 67 -12.63 13.31 -6.08
C MET A 67 -13.61 14.47 -6.16
N MET A 68 -14.16 14.74 -7.36
CA MET A 68 -15.18 15.78 -7.52
C MET A 68 -16.40 15.51 -6.64
N ARG A 69 -16.89 14.26 -6.62
CA ARG A 69 -18.02 13.87 -5.78
C ARG A 69 -17.67 13.87 -4.29
N TYR A 70 -16.49 13.35 -3.93
CA TYR A 70 -16.02 13.35 -2.54
C TYR A 70 -15.91 14.77 -1.96
N ARG A 71 -15.54 15.76 -2.78
CA ARG A 71 -15.49 17.18 -2.36
C ARG A 71 -16.87 17.79 -2.12
N GLN A 72 -17.92 17.24 -2.72
CA GLN A 72 -19.31 17.67 -2.49
C GLN A 72 -19.90 17.07 -1.20
N PHE A 73 -19.26 16.04 -0.63
CA PHE A 73 -19.72 15.44 0.61
C PHE A 73 -19.60 16.40 1.79
N ASN A 74 -20.63 16.40 2.63
CA ASN A 74 -20.54 16.96 3.97
C ASN A 74 -19.72 16.05 4.91
N GLN A 75 -19.51 16.49 6.15
CA GLN A 75 -18.69 15.76 7.11
C GLN A 75 -19.21 14.34 7.39
N ASN A 76 -20.52 14.18 7.61
CA ASN A 76 -21.13 12.87 7.88
C ASN A 76 -20.99 11.93 6.68
N GLU A 77 -21.11 12.44 5.45
CA GLU A 77 -20.94 11.65 4.23
C GLU A 77 -19.49 11.19 4.05
N LYS A 78 -18.51 12.03 4.37
CA LYS A 78 -17.09 11.65 4.36
C LYS A 78 -16.79 10.57 5.40
N GLU A 79 -17.27 10.73 6.62
CA GLU A 79 -17.11 9.73 7.69
C GLU A 79 -17.76 8.39 7.32
N ASN A 80 -18.97 8.42 6.74
CA ASN A 80 -19.64 7.22 6.26
C ASN A 80 -18.86 6.53 5.13
N PHE A 81 -18.25 7.30 4.24
CA PHE A 81 -17.39 6.76 3.19
C PHE A 81 -16.13 6.11 3.79
N GLU A 82 -15.41 6.80 4.67
CA GLU A 82 -14.20 6.28 5.30
C GLU A 82 -14.50 5.02 6.14
N LYS A 83 -15.63 4.99 6.83
CA LYS A 83 -16.11 3.82 7.56
C LYS A 83 -16.38 2.64 6.61
N LYS A 84 -17.15 2.83 5.53
CA LYS A 84 -17.42 1.77 4.54
C LYS A 84 -16.14 1.18 3.95
N MET A 85 -15.18 2.05 3.62
CA MET A 85 -13.87 1.61 3.12
C MET A 85 -13.09 0.82 4.17
N THR A 86 -13.12 1.25 5.44
CA THR A 86 -12.47 0.55 6.55
C THR A 86 -13.12 -0.80 6.82
N ASP A 87 -14.44 -0.87 6.85
CA ASP A 87 -15.21 -2.12 7.02
C ASP A 87 -14.88 -3.11 5.89
N PHE A 88 -14.78 -2.62 4.65
CA PHE A 88 -14.34 -3.44 3.52
C PHE A 88 -12.90 -3.95 3.69
N CYS A 89 -11.94 -3.08 4.02
CA CYS A 89 -10.55 -3.48 4.22
C CYS A 89 -10.41 -4.51 5.36
N TYR A 90 -11.16 -4.32 6.45
CA TYR A 90 -11.27 -5.28 7.53
C TYR A 90 -11.79 -6.64 7.04
N SER A 91 -12.81 -6.66 6.19
CA SER A 91 -13.39 -7.91 5.66
C SER A 91 -12.42 -8.73 4.80
N ILE A 92 -11.44 -8.07 4.17
CA ILE A 92 -10.36 -8.73 3.41
C ILE A 92 -9.05 -8.84 4.22
N GLN A 93 -9.11 -8.58 5.53
CA GLN A 93 -8.00 -8.70 6.48
C GLN A 93 -6.74 -7.88 6.07
N VAL A 94 -6.95 -6.63 5.63
CA VAL A 94 -5.85 -5.71 5.32
C VAL A 94 -5.90 -4.45 6.20
N VAL A 95 -4.72 -3.93 6.55
CA VAL A 95 -4.61 -2.62 7.20
C VAL A 95 -4.85 -1.53 6.15
N ASN A 96 -5.73 -0.58 6.46
CA ASN A 96 -5.93 0.60 5.61
C ASN A 96 -5.59 1.90 6.34
N LYS A 97 -5.25 2.93 5.56
CA LYS A 97 -5.06 4.30 6.05
C LYS A 97 -5.45 5.29 4.95
N PHE A 98 -6.10 6.37 5.35
CA PHE A 98 -6.43 7.46 4.43
C PHE A 98 -5.30 8.50 4.41
N PHE A 99 -5.04 9.04 3.22
CA PHE A 99 -4.05 10.08 2.99
C PHE A 99 -4.68 11.22 2.21
N ASP A 100 -4.28 12.44 2.55
CA ASP A 100 -4.59 13.64 1.79
C ASP A 100 -3.24 14.19 1.26
N GLU A 101 -2.90 13.81 0.03
CA GLU A 101 -1.60 14.08 -0.60
C GLU A 101 -1.83 14.73 -1.97
N ASP A 102 -1.10 15.81 -2.27
CA ASP A 102 -1.18 16.52 -3.56
C ASP A 102 -2.62 16.97 -3.92
N GLY A 103 -3.44 17.29 -2.91
CA GLY A 103 -4.85 17.66 -3.08
C GLY A 103 -5.78 16.51 -3.49
N MET A 104 -5.29 15.26 -3.42
CA MET A 104 -6.04 14.04 -3.66
C MET A 104 -6.19 13.21 -2.39
N LYS A 105 -7.41 12.71 -2.17
CA LYS A 105 -7.65 11.67 -1.16
C LYS A 105 -7.16 10.34 -1.74
N LYS A 106 -6.39 9.59 -0.95
CA LYS A 106 -5.91 8.25 -1.30
C LYS A 106 -6.25 7.26 -0.19
N VAL A 107 -6.52 6.02 -0.57
CA VAL A 107 -6.68 4.89 0.35
C VAL A 107 -5.42 4.04 0.25
N GLY A 108 -4.59 4.05 1.28
CA GLY A 108 -3.46 3.13 1.41
C GLY A 108 -3.93 1.81 1.99
N VAL A 109 -3.50 0.71 1.38
CA VAL A 109 -3.67 -0.66 1.88
C VAL A 109 -2.30 -1.30 2.09
N TYR A 110 -2.11 -1.96 3.23
CA TYR A 110 -0.81 -2.42 3.69
C TYR A 110 -0.87 -3.82 4.29
N ILE A 111 0.17 -4.61 4.00
CA ILE A 111 0.50 -5.83 4.71
C ILE A 111 1.81 -5.56 5.47
N VAL A 112 1.83 -5.91 6.75
CA VAL A 112 2.97 -5.70 7.64
C VAL A 112 3.57 -7.05 8.00
N LEU A 113 4.88 -7.18 7.79
CA LEU A 113 5.69 -8.32 8.23
C LEU A 113 6.56 -7.84 9.38
N ASP A 114 6.15 -8.12 10.61
CA ASP A 114 6.77 -7.66 11.84
C ASP A 114 7.47 -8.78 12.63
N LYS A 115 7.28 -10.03 12.21
CA LYS A 115 7.91 -11.19 12.84
C LYS A 115 9.14 -11.64 12.08
N LYS A 116 10.19 -12.02 12.82
CA LYS A 116 11.47 -12.46 12.24
C LYS A 116 11.30 -13.63 11.27
N GLU A 117 10.40 -14.57 11.57
CA GLU A 117 10.08 -15.70 10.71
C GLU A 117 9.36 -15.33 9.41
N GLN A 118 8.83 -14.11 9.27
CA GLN A 118 8.22 -13.60 8.05
C GLN A 118 9.22 -12.81 7.18
N LEU A 119 10.36 -12.39 7.73
CA LEU A 119 11.37 -11.59 7.02
C LEU A 119 12.32 -12.51 6.22
N ASN A 120 11.74 -13.22 5.27
CA ASN A 120 12.46 -14.09 4.34
C ASN A 120 11.86 -14.00 2.94
N GLN A 121 12.59 -14.52 1.94
CA GLN A 121 12.20 -14.43 0.55
C GLN A 121 10.83 -15.09 0.25
N PRO A 122 10.55 -16.35 0.65
CA PRO A 122 9.23 -16.95 0.41
C PRO A 122 8.06 -16.11 0.93
N SER A 123 8.14 -15.63 2.17
CA SER A 123 7.11 -14.80 2.78
C SER A 123 6.96 -13.44 2.08
N PHE A 124 8.07 -12.84 1.67
CA PHE A 124 8.09 -11.59 0.92
C PHE A 124 7.39 -11.73 -0.44
N ILE A 125 7.77 -12.73 -1.25
CA ILE A 125 7.17 -12.97 -2.58
C ILE A 125 5.68 -13.27 -2.47
N ALA A 126 5.27 -14.11 -1.50
CA ALA A 126 3.85 -14.37 -1.25
C ALA A 126 3.09 -13.08 -0.88
N THR A 127 3.73 -12.18 -0.15
CA THR A 127 3.14 -10.88 0.22
C THR A 127 3.04 -9.94 -0.97
N LEU A 128 4.01 -9.93 -1.88
CA LEU A 128 3.95 -9.18 -3.14
C LEU A 128 2.76 -9.61 -4.00
N THR A 129 2.52 -10.92 -4.17
CA THR A 129 1.33 -11.39 -4.90
C THR A 129 0.04 -10.96 -4.20
N LYS A 130 -0.01 -11.13 -2.87
CA LYS A 130 -1.22 -10.81 -2.08
C LYS A 130 -1.56 -9.32 -2.11
N ILE A 131 -0.57 -8.42 -2.01
CA ILE A 131 -0.86 -6.98 -1.98
C ILE A 131 -1.40 -6.48 -3.32
N ILE A 132 -1.02 -7.08 -4.45
CA ILE A 132 -1.57 -6.76 -5.77
C ILE A 132 -3.06 -7.12 -5.81
N GLU A 133 -3.41 -8.32 -5.38
CA GLU A 133 -4.80 -8.78 -5.31
C GLU A 133 -5.66 -7.87 -4.40
N VAL A 134 -5.14 -7.52 -3.23
CA VAL A 134 -5.78 -6.59 -2.30
C VAL A 134 -5.95 -5.21 -2.92
N SER A 135 -4.94 -4.71 -3.63
CA SER A 135 -5.00 -3.41 -4.30
C SER A 135 -6.12 -3.38 -5.33
N GLU A 136 -6.21 -4.40 -6.18
CA GLU A 136 -7.24 -4.50 -7.21
C GLU A 136 -8.65 -4.60 -6.61
N LYS A 137 -8.83 -5.44 -5.59
CA LYS A 137 -10.11 -5.56 -4.86
C LYS A 137 -10.53 -4.23 -4.24
N THR A 138 -9.58 -3.51 -3.65
CA THR A 138 -9.84 -2.21 -3.02
C THR A 138 -10.15 -1.14 -4.05
N ALA A 139 -9.43 -1.10 -5.18
CA ALA A 139 -9.70 -0.17 -6.26
C ALA A 139 -11.09 -0.42 -6.89
N GLN A 140 -11.49 -1.69 -7.06
CA GLN A 140 -12.82 -2.05 -7.54
C GLN A 140 -13.93 -1.65 -6.56
N PHE A 141 -13.73 -1.89 -5.26
CA PHE A 141 -14.69 -1.49 -4.24
C PHE A 141 -14.82 0.04 -4.16
N LEU A 142 -13.70 0.76 -4.21
CA LEU A 142 -13.66 2.21 -4.28
C LEU A 142 -14.41 2.73 -5.50
N TYR A 143 -14.23 2.10 -6.68
CA TYR A 143 -14.95 2.44 -7.89
C TYR A 143 -16.47 2.29 -7.74
N LYS A 144 -16.94 1.21 -7.11
CA LYS A 144 -18.37 0.95 -6.87
C LYS A 144 -18.99 1.80 -5.77
N SER A 145 -18.17 2.42 -4.91
CA SER A 145 -18.63 3.21 -3.77
C SER A 145 -19.04 4.65 -4.14
N PHE A 146 -18.73 5.08 -5.36
CA PHE A 146 -19.17 6.34 -5.96
C PHE A 146 -20.18 6.06 -7.07
#